data_AF-A0AAD8EI48-F1
#
_entry.id   AF-A0AAD8EI48-F1
#
_cell.length_a   1.000
_cell.length_b   1.000
_cell.length_c   1.000
_cell.angle_alpha   90.00
_cell.angle_beta   90.00
_cell.angle_gamma   90.00
#
_symmetry.space_group_name_H-M   'P 1'
#
loop_
_entity.id
_entity.type
_entity.pdbx_description
1 polymer ?
#
loop_
_entity_poly.entity_id
_entity_poly.type
_entity_poly.pdbx_seq_one_letter_code
_entity_poly.pdbx_strand_id
1 'polypeptide(L)'
;GFPAEFAMYLNYCRGLRFEEGPDYMYLRQLFRILFRTLNHQYDYTFDWTMLKQKAATSGTGAVGTTGAAAGITTQARPSLSS
;
A
#
# COMPACT_ATOMS: atom_id res chain seq x y z
N GLY A 1 25.56 -2.25 -6.71
CA GLY A 1 25.65 -1.03 -5.87
C GLY A 1 24.30 -0.37 -5.79
N PHE A 2 24.09 0.55 -4.85
CA PHE A 2 22.86 1.35 -4.77
C PHE A 2 22.90 2.53 -5.76
N PRO A 3 21.74 3.11 -6.13
CA PRO A 3 21.66 4.31 -6.96
C PRO A 3 22.45 5.49 -6.36
N ALA A 4 23.06 6.31 -7.23
CA ALA A 4 23.94 7.42 -6.83
C ALA A 4 23.21 8.51 -6.02
N GLU A 5 21.90 8.60 -6.19
CA GLU A 5 20.96 9.45 -5.46
C GLU A 5 21.02 9.24 -3.94
N PHE A 6 21.25 8.00 -3.47
CA PHE A 6 21.45 7.75 -2.04
C PHE A 6 22.77 8.34 -1.52
N ALA A 7 23.84 8.29 -2.31
CA ALA A 7 25.11 8.91 -1.96
C ALA A 7 25.02 10.44 -2.02
N MET A 8 24.33 11.00 -3.02
CA MET A 8 24.04 12.44 -3.11
C MET A 8 23.22 12.94 -1.91
N TYR A 9 22.17 12.21 -1.51
CA TYR A 9 21.39 12.52 -0.30
C TYR A 9 22.27 12.52 0.97
N LEU A 10 23.07 11.46 1.18
CA LEU A 10 23.93 11.35 2.36
C LEU A 10 25.02 12.44 2.39
N ASN A 11 25.59 12.79 1.25
CA ASN A 11 26.57 13.88 1.16
C ASN A 11 25.91 15.24 1.44
N TYR A 12 24.71 15.49 0.93
CA TYR A 12 23.94 16.71 1.22
C TYR A 12 23.68 16.84 2.74
N CYS A 13 23.17 15.79 3.39
CA CYS A 13 22.92 15.79 4.84
C CYS A 13 24.18 15.94 5.69
N ARG A 14 25.37 15.60 5.15
CA ARG A 14 26.66 15.79 5.83
C ARG A 14 27.31 17.16 5.59
N GLY A 15 26.95 17.84 4.50
CA GLY A 15 27.47 19.16 4.15
C GLY A 15 26.66 20.32 4.73
N LEU A 16 25.42 20.07 5.17
CA LEU A 16 24.50 21.09 5.68
C LEU A 16 25.05 21.80 6.94
N ARG A 17 25.16 23.13 6.89
CA ARG A 17 25.59 23.94 8.04
C ARG A 17 24.45 24.11 9.04
N PHE A 18 24.79 24.34 10.32
CA PHE A 18 23.81 24.46 11.41
C PHE A 18 22.75 25.57 11.22
N GLU A 19 23.12 26.67 10.57
CA GLU A 19 22.22 27.80 10.27
C GLU A 19 21.52 27.68 8.90
N GLU A 20 21.81 26.62 8.13
CA GLU A 20 21.39 26.49 6.74
C GLU A 20 20.13 25.61 6.64
N GLY A 21 19.01 26.22 6.25
CA GLY A 21 17.75 25.52 6.07
C GLY A 21 17.86 24.49 4.93
N PRO A 22 17.60 23.19 5.16
CA PRO A 22 17.75 22.17 4.14
C PRO A 22 16.76 22.35 3.00
N ASP A 23 17.25 22.30 1.76
CA ASP A 23 16.43 22.29 0.55
C ASP A 23 15.73 20.92 0.41
N TYR A 24 14.58 20.82 1.07
CA TYR A 24 13.68 19.69 0.94
C TYR A 24 13.10 19.54 -0.48
N MET A 25 13.16 20.55 -1.36
CA MET A 25 12.72 20.41 -2.75
C MET A 25 13.77 19.69 -3.59
N TYR A 26 15.05 20.03 -3.46
CA TYR A 26 16.16 19.26 -4.03
C TYR A 26 16.11 17.79 -3.56
N LEU A 27 16.02 17.55 -2.25
CA LEU A 27 16.01 16.20 -1.69
C LEU A 27 14.78 15.38 -2.14
N ARG A 28 13.59 15.99 -2.21
CA ARG A 28 12.40 15.32 -2.76
C ARG A 28 12.52 15.06 -4.26
N GLN A 29 13.08 15.98 -5.02
CA GLN A 29 13.24 15.84 -6.47
C GLN A 29 14.25 14.74 -6.83
N LEU A 30 15.31 14.57 -6.03
CA LEU A 30 16.32 13.52 -6.20
C LEU A 30 15.68 12.12 -6.21
N PHE A 31 14.86 11.80 -5.20
CA PHE A 31 14.11 10.53 -5.15
C PHE A 31 13.00 10.46 -6.21
N ARG A 32 12.36 11.58 -6.58
CA ARG A 32 11.34 11.60 -7.65
C ARG A 32 11.92 11.30 -9.04
N ILE A 33 13.17 11.69 -9.30
CA ILE A 33 13.88 11.33 -10.53
C ILE A 33 14.18 9.83 -10.50
N LEU A 34 14.84 9.33 -9.44
CA LEU A 34 15.16 7.90 -9.30
C LEU A 34 13.94 6.99 -9.49
N PHE A 35 12.83 7.30 -8.83
CA PHE A 35 11.60 6.51 -8.90
C PHE A 35 11.02 6.42 -10.32
N ARG A 36 11.13 7.51 -11.11
CA ARG A 36 10.77 7.51 -12.54
C ARG A 36 11.76 6.74 -13.41
N THR A 37 13.06 6.83 -13.13
CA THR A 37 14.12 6.07 -13.81
C THR A 37 13.97 4.56 -13.60
N LEU A 38 13.41 4.13 -12.47
CA LEU A 38 13.05 2.74 -12.17
C LEU A 38 11.65 2.34 -12.68
N ASN A 39 10.98 3.19 -13.48
CA ASN A 39 9.64 2.98 -14.06
C ASN A 39 8.49 2.75 -13.05
N HIS A 40 8.71 2.95 -11.75
CA HIS A 40 7.70 2.76 -10.71
C HIS A 40 6.56 3.79 -10.81
N GLN A 41 5.35 3.40 -10.37
CA GLN A 41 4.15 4.24 -10.38
C GLN A 41 3.84 4.78 -8.98
N TYR A 42 3.29 6.00 -8.91
CA TYR A 42 2.84 6.61 -7.66
C TYR A 42 1.41 6.15 -7.30
N ASP A 43 1.21 4.84 -7.22
CA ASP A 43 -0.07 4.19 -6.94
C ASP A 43 -0.37 4.03 -5.43
N TYR A 44 0.58 4.40 -4.57
CA TYR A 44 0.58 4.15 -3.12
C TYR A 44 0.51 2.67 -2.73
N THR A 45 0.89 1.76 -3.64
CA THR A 45 1.08 0.35 -3.33
C THR A 45 2.47 0.16 -2.73
N PHE A 46 2.49 -0.28 -1.47
CA PHE A 46 3.72 -0.63 -0.74
C PHE A 46 3.69 -2.12 -0.39
N ASP A 47 4.82 -2.70 0.01
CA ASP A 47 4.87 -4.14 0.36
C ASP A 47 3.83 -4.53 1.42
N TRP A 48 3.52 -3.63 2.35
CA TRP A 48 2.50 -3.84 3.39
C TRP A 48 1.05 -3.75 2.88
N THR A 49 0.78 -3.09 1.74
CA THR A 49 -0.55 -3.14 1.10
C THR A 49 -0.69 -4.40 0.28
N MET A 50 0.35 -4.78 -0.49
CA MET A 50 0.38 -6.04 -1.24
C MET A 50 0.27 -7.27 -0.35
N LEU A 51 0.92 -7.27 0.83
CA LEU A 51 0.83 -8.37 1.80
C LEU A 51 -0.60 -8.53 2.33
N LYS A 52 -1.28 -7.42 2.65
CA LYS A 52 -2.68 -7.43 3.09
C LYS A 52 -3.63 -7.89 1.97
N GLN A 53 -3.43 -7.41 0.75
CA GLN A 53 -4.21 -7.85 -0.42
C GLN A 53 -4.01 -9.36 -0.66
N LYS A 54 -2.76 -9.85 -0.70
CA LYS A 54 -2.48 -11.27 -0.96
C LYS A 54 -3.07 -12.17 0.13
N ALA A 55 -2.99 -11.77 1.40
CA ALA A 55 -3.64 -12.47 2.51
C ALA A 55 -5.17 -12.52 2.36
N ALA A 56 -5.80 -11.41 1.96
CA ALA A 56 -7.25 -11.37 1.70
C ALA A 56 -7.64 -12.25 0.51
N THR A 57 -6.94 -12.16 -0.63
CA THR A 57 -7.24 -12.96 -1.82
C THR A 57 -7.03 -14.46 -1.59
N SER A 58 -6.04 -14.87 -0.78
CA SER A 58 -5.89 -16.28 -0.38
C SER A 58 -7.06 -16.83 0.45
N GLY A 59 -7.93 -15.97 0.99
CA GLY A 59 -9.14 -16.36 1.71
C GLY A 59 -10.39 -16.53 0.84
N THR A 60 -10.33 -16.34 -0.49
CA THR A 60 -11.53 -16.35 -1.37
C THR A 60 -11.39 -17.27 -2.60
N GLY A 61 -10.47 -18.22 -2.56
CA GLY A 61 -10.21 -19.19 -3.63
C GLY A 61 -11.18 -20.38 -3.69
N ALA A 62 -12.49 -20.17 -3.59
CA ALA A 62 -13.49 -21.25 -3.59
C ALA A 62 -14.87 -20.81 -4.12
N VAL A 63 -14.99 -20.60 -5.44
CA VAL A 63 -16.29 -20.37 -6.11
C VAL A 63 -16.68 -21.56 -6.97
N GLY A 64 -17.82 -22.18 -6.64
CA GLY A 64 -18.64 -22.94 -7.60
C GLY A 64 -18.36 -24.44 -7.75
N THR A 65 -19.18 -25.26 -7.10
CA THR A 65 -19.94 -26.35 -7.76
C THR A 65 -21.21 -26.62 -6.95
N THR A 66 -22.29 -26.97 -7.64
CA THR A 66 -23.65 -27.14 -7.08
C THR A 66 -23.77 -28.35 -6.16
N GLY A 67 -24.42 -28.17 -5.00
CA GLY A 67 -24.88 -29.25 -4.12
C GLY A 67 -26.16 -28.84 -3.39
N ALA A 68 -27.28 -29.48 -3.70
CA ALA A 68 -28.59 -29.18 -3.11
C ALA A 68 -28.93 -30.13 -1.95
N ALA A 69 -29.39 -29.59 -0.82
CA ALA A 69 -29.92 -30.35 0.31
C ALA A 69 -30.94 -29.50 1.12
N ALA A 70 -31.78 -30.17 1.91
CA ALA A 70 -32.83 -29.58 2.76
C ALA A 70 -32.31 -28.56 3.80
N GLY A 71 -33.11 -27.66 4.38
CA GLY A 71 -34.58 -27.53 4.42
C GLY A 71 -35.13 -27.77 5.84
N ILE A 72 -36.29 -27.14 6.19
CA ILE A 72 -36.96 -27.18 7.53
C ILE A 72 -36.20 -26.29 8.57
N THR A 73 -36.75 -25.42 9.43
CA THR A 73 -38.14 -25.12 9.91
C THR A 73 -38.36 -23.64 10.32
N THR A 74 -39.63 -23.17 10.38
CA THR A 74 -40.29 -22.27 11.40
C THR A 74 -39.44 -21.28 12.24
N GLN A 75 -39.70 -19.95 12.36
CA GLN A 75 -40.67 -19.03 11.71
C GLN A 75 -40.06 -17.60 11.45
N ALA A 76 -40.37 -16.42 12.04
CA ALA A 76 -41.28 -15.92 13.10
C ALA A 76 -41.64 -14.39 12.94
N ARG A 77 -42.87 -13.96 13.29
CA ARG A 77 -43.34 -12.53 13.44
C ARG A 77 -44.44 -12.46 14.54
N PRO A 78 -44.91 -11.30 15.09
CA PRO A 78 -44.80 -9.90 14.60
C PRO A 78 -44.54 -8.76 15.66
N SER A 79 -44.43 -7.51 15.15
CA SER A 79 -44.88 -6.20 15.71
C SER A 79 -44.67 -5.85 17.21
N LEU A 80 -44.21 -4.64 17.53
CA LEU A 80 -45.01 -3.40 17.46
C LEU A 80 -44.15 -2.12 17.42
N SER A 81 -44.79 -0.97 17.19
CA SER A 81 -44.18 0.35 17.02
C SER A 81 -44.24 1.24 18.28
N SER A 82 -43.37 2.25 18.33
CA SER A 82 -43.60 3.56 18.95
C SER A 82 -42.83 4.61 18.16
#